data_AF-A0A7J8ZC90-F1
#
_entry.id   AF-A0A7J8ZC90-F1
#
_cell.length_a   1.000
_cell.length_b   1.000
_cell.length_c   1.000
_cell.angle_alpha   90.00
_cell.angle_beta   90.00
_cell.angle_gamma   90.00
#
_symmetry.space_group_name_H-M   'P 1'
#
loop_
_entity.id
_entity.type
_entity.pdbx_description
1 polymer ?
#
loop_
_entity_poly.entity_id
_entity_poly.type
_entity_poly.pdbx_seq_one_letter_code
_entity_poly.pdbx_strand_id
1 'polypeptide(L)'
;MCRSTDYYDFRCADQNLLKIKAFFIRISGFDSFSNSLTLLYPPRINESALQVSGAAIRSDSSSFLVLHRMVNVKTRSGEAIYGSRERVQAGDGVCFGVYSGEDKVLKGIFRREEQKWKMECKCALETRDGKTVGAERA
;
A
#
# COMPACT_ATOMS: atom_id res chain seq x y z
N MET A 1 9.52 14.77 2.07
CA MET A 1 10.47 13.65 2.23
C MET A 1 9.68 12.35 2.28
N CYS A 2 9.76 11.52 1.24
CA CYS A 2 9.11 10.22 1.23
C CYS A 2 9.99 9.20 1.96
N ARG A 3 9.65 8.86 3.21
CA ARG A 3 10.29 7.75 3.92
C ARG A 3 9.50 6.47 3.63
N SER A 4 10.06 5.58 2.83
CA SER A 4 9.57 4.20 2.74
C SER A 4 10.07 3.45 3.96
N THR A 5 9.17 2.81 4.71
CA THR A 5 9.54 1.90 5.80
C THR A 5 9.43 0.48 5.27
N ASP A 6 10.57 -0.17 5.05
CA ASP A 6 10.59 -1.60 4.79
C ASP A 6 10.21 -2.31 6.09
N TYR A 7 9.10 -3.07 6.07
CA TYR A 7 8.67 -3.85 7.22
C TYR A 7 9.20 -5.28 7.10
N TYR A 8 9.87 -5.78 8.13
CA TYR A 8 10.45 -7.13 8.18
C TYR A 8 9.76 -7.96 9.28
N ASP A 9 9.71 -9.29 9.08
CA ASP A 9 9.31 -10.31 10.06
C ASP A 9 7.79 -10.51 10.31
N PHE A 10 7.01 -10.76 9.26
CA PHE A 10 5.67 -11.34 9.42
C PHE A 10 5.75 -12.88 9.48
N ARG A 11 5.70 -13.50 10.66
CA ARG A 11 5.64 -14.97 10.77
C ARG A 11 4.20 -15.45 10.62
N CYS A 12 3.91 -16.27 9.60
CA CYS A 12 2.61 -16.89 9.41
C CYS A 12 2.71 -18.42 9.45
N ALA A 13 1.79 -19.09 10.17
CA ALA A 13 1.73 -20.55 10.25
C ALA A 13 1.35 -21.20 8.89
N ASP A 14 0.59 -20.49 8.04
CA ASP A 14 0.47 -20.79 6.62
C ASP A 14 1.62 -20.09 5.90
N GLN A 15 2.74 -20.78 5.74
CA GLN A 15 4.03 -20.17 5.38
C GLN A 15 4.03 -19.36 4.07
N ASN A 16 3.03 -19.54 3.20
CA ASN A 16 3.02 -19.00 1.84
C ASN A 16 2.24 -17.70 1.62
N LEU A 17 1.45 -17.22 2.59
CA LEU A 17 0.64 -16.00 2.44
C LEU A 17 0.90 -14.98 3.55
N LEU A 18 1.04 -13.73 3.16
CA LEU A 18 1.08 -12.57 4.06
C LEU A 18 -0.34 -12.26 4.55
N LYS A 19 -0.60 -12.39 5.85
CA LYS A 19 -1.90 -12.08 6.47
C LYS A 19 -1.91 -10.65 7.00
N ILE A 20 -2.66 -9.78 6.37
CA ILE A 20 -2.79 -8.35 6.69
C ILE A 20 -4.16 -8.12 7.31
N LYS A 21 -4.19 -7.62 8.55
CA LYS A 21 -5.46 -7.34 9.26
C LYS A 21 -6.09 -6.02 8.82
N ALA A 22 -5.26 -5.03 8.52
CA ALA A 22 -5.66 -3.72 8.04
C ALA A 22 -4.44 -3.04 7.38
N PHE A 23 -4.70 -2.14 6.43
CA PHE A 23 -3.73 -1.23 5.86
C PHE A 23 -3.85 0.12 6.53
N PHE A 24 -2.73 0.69 6.97
CA PHE A 24 -2.66 2.07 7.43
C PHE A 24 -1.64 2.85 6.61
N ILE A 25 -2.05 4.02 6.12
CA ILE A 25 -1.20 4.89 5.34
C ILE A 25 -1.20 6.25 6.00
N ARG A 26 0.01 6.75 6.24
CA ARG A 26 0.26 8.07 6.79
C ARG A 26 0.89 8.91 5.70
N ILE A 27 0.20 9.97 5.28
CA ILE A 27 0.69 10.88 4.26
C ILE A 27 0.90 12.25 4.89
N SER A 28 2.02 12.88 4.56
CA SER A 28 2.38 14.22 5.00
C SER A 28 2.92 15.04 3.84
N GLY A 29 2.81 16.38 3.95
CA GLY A 29 3.36 17.30 2.96
C GLY A 29 2.46 17.59 1.76
N PHE A 30 1.14 17.39 1.92
CA PHE A 30 0.14 17.76 0.92
C PHE A 30 -1.06 18.40 1.63
N ASP A 31 -1.51 19.53 1.10
CA ASP A 31 -2.52 20.36 1.76
C ASP A 31 -3.96 19.89 1.53
N SER A 32 -4.20 18.98 0.59
CA SER A 32 -5.56 18.48 0.30
C SER A 32 -5.56 17.05 -0.24
N PHE A 33 -5.97 16.10 0.60
CA PHE A 33 -6.40 14.78 0.16
C PHE A 33 -7.89 14.61 0.40
N SER A 34 -8.53 13.79 -0.42
CA SER A 34 -9.93 13.41 -0.23
C SER A 34 -10.14 12.71 1.12
N ASN A 35 -11.39 12.65 1.60
CA ASN A 35 -11.72 11.95 2.86
C ASN A 35 -11.50 10.43 2.81
N SER A 36 -11.19 9.89 1.63
CA SER A 36 -10.87 8.49 1.41
C SER A 36 -9.83 8.33 0.31
N LEU A 37 -9.05 7.26 0.37
CA LEU A 37 -8.18 6.81 -0.69
C LEU A 37 -8.64 5.44 -1.19
N THR A 38 -8.24 5.08 -2.40
CA THR A 38 -8.50 3.76 -2.99
C THR A 38 -7.23 2.94 -2.99
N LEU A 39 -7.21 1.80 -2.30
CA LEU A 39 -6.17 0.78 -2.40
C LEU A 39 -6.57 -0.20 -3.51
N LEU A 40 -5.78 -0.27 -4.57
CA LEU A 40 -6.02 -1.08 -5.76
C LEU A 40 -4.98 -2.19 -5.89
N TYR A 41 -5.45 -3.42 -6.06
CA TYR A 41 -4.68 -4.57 -6.51
C TYR A 41 -4.96 -4.78 -8.01
N PRO A 42 -3.96 -4.58 -8.90
CA PRO A 42 -4.14 -4.82 -10.33
C PRO A 42 -4.22 -6.33 -10.65
N PRO A 43 -4.60 -6.70 -11.88
CA PRO A 43 -4.42 -8.04 -12.41
C PRO A 43 -2.96 -8.51 -12.28
N ARG A 44 -2.78 -9.81 -12.05
CA ARG A 44 -1.53 -10.45 -11.64
C ARG A 44 -1.14 -11.52 -12.66
N ILE A 45 -0.04 -11.30 -13.39
CA ILE A 45 0.49 -12.27 -14.36
C ILE A 45 1.15 -13.47 -13.66
N ASN A 46 1.72 -13.24 -12.47
CA ASN A 46 2.39 -14.29 -11.69
C ASN A 46 1.43 -15.25 -10.98
N GLU A 47 0.12 -15.10 -11.19
CA GLU A 47 -0.93 -15.89 -10.56
C GLU A 47 -0.88 -15.94 -9.02
N SER A 48 -0.19 -14.96 -8.41
CA SER A 48 -0.06 -14.91 -6.96
C SER A 48 -1.42 -14.77 -6.28
N ALA A 49 -1.63 -15.63 -5.29
CA ALA A 49 -2.87 -15.68 -4.54
C ALA A 49 -3.16 -14.33 -3.86
N LEU A 50 -4.41 -13.88 -3.98
CA LEU A 50 -4.92 -12.70 -3.30
C LEU A 50 -6.30 -13.03 -2.74
N GLN A 51 -6.51 -12.74 -1.47
CA GLN A 51 -7.82 -12.82 -0.84
C GLN A 51 -8.16 -11.52 -0.15
N VAL A 52 -9.41 -11.09 -0.26
CA VAL A 52 -9.94 -9.89 0.38
C VAL A 52 -11.20 -10.27 1.14
N SER A 53 -11.22 -9.99 2.45
CA SER A 53 -12.34 -10.35 3.33
C SER A 53 -12.74 -11.84 3.25
N GLY A 54 -11.78 -12.73 2.98
CA GLY A 54 -11.98 -14.18 2.83
C GLY A 54 -12.36 -14.64 1.42
N ALA A 55 -12.66 -13.73 0.49
CA ALA A 55 -12.94 -14.07 -0.90
C ALA A 55 -11.64 -14.10 -1.73
N ALA A 56 -11.42 -15.18 -2.48
CA ALA A 56 -10.30 -15.28 -3.40
C ALA A 56 -10.53 -14.41 -4.65
N ILE A 57 -9.53 -13.62 -5.02
CA ILE A 57 -9.55 -12.76 -6.19
C ILE A 57 -8.84 -13.48 -7.34
N ARG A 58 -9.51 -13.58 -8.49
CA ARG A 58 -8.92 -14.18 -9.70
C ARG A 58 -7.72 -13.36 -10.18
N SER A 59 -6.72 -14.04 -10.75
CA SER A 59 -5.48 -13.42 -11.20
C SER A 59 -5.69 -12.42 -12.34
N ASP A 60 -6.67 -12.66 -13.22
CA ASP A 60 -7.07 -11.76 -14.31
C ASP A 60 -7.90 -10.54 -13.87
N SER A 61 -8.27 -10.48 -12.59
CA SER A 61 -9.19 -9.49 -12.05
C SER A 61 -8.50 -8.52 -11.09
N SER A 62 -8.93 -7.26 -11.12
CA SER A 62 -8.56 -6.25 -10.13
C SER A 62 -9.43 -6.36 -8.87
N SER A 63 -8.90 -5.93 -7.73
CA SER A 63 -9.67 -5.71 -6.51
C SER A 63 -9.33 -4.35 -5.92
N PHE A 64 -10.32 -3.66 -5.36
CA PHE A 64 -10.08 -2.37 -4.70
C PHE A 64 -10.71 -2.34 -3.30
N LEU A 65 -10.13 -1.52 -2.44
CA LEU A 65 -10.53 -1.29 -1.06
C LEU A 65 -10.53 0.20 -0.78
N VAL A 66 -11.43 0.63 0.10
CA VAL A 66 -11.50 2.03 0.52
C VAL A 66 -10.68 2.20 1.81
N LEU A 67 -9.74 3.13 1.79
CA LEU A 67 -9.02 3.57 2.97
C LEU A 67 -9.71 4.84 3.50
N HIS A 68 -10.30 4.75 4.68
CA HIS A 68 -11.01 5.87 5.29
C HIS A 68 -10.05 6.76 6.08
N ARG A 69 -10.19 8.08 5.93
CA ARG A 69 -9.45 9.04 6.76
C ARG A 69 -9.83 8.86 8.23
N MET A 70 -8.82 8.73 9.09
CA MET A 70 -9.00 8.65 10.52
C MET A 70 -9.18 10.06 11.10
N VAL A 71 -10.32 10.30 11.77
CA VAL A 71 -10.68 11.62 12.32
C VAL A 71 -10.36 11.79 13.80
N ASN A 72 -10.21 10.69 14.54
CA ASN A 72 -9.98 10.69 15.99
C ASN A 72 -8.52 10.40 16.37
N VAL A 73 -7.56 10.65 15.47
CA VAL A 73 -6.13 10.40 15.69
C VAL A 73 -5.39 11.73 15.68
N LYS A 74 -4.54 11.97 16.69
CA LYS A 74 -3.68 13.16 16.73
C LYS A 74 -2.64 13.06 15.61
N THR A 75 -2.76 13.92 14.59
CA THR A 75 -1.77 14.07 13.52
C THR A 75 -1.09 15.43 13.62
N ARG A 76 0.08 15.57 12.98
CA ARG A 76 0.72 16.88 12.81
C ARG A 76 -0.07 17.71 11.78
N SER A 77 0.15 19.02 11.75
CA SER A 77 -0.39 19.86 10.68
C SER A 77 0.12 19.37 9.32
N GLY A 78 -0.76 19.31 8.32
CA GLY A 78 -0.44 18.80 6.97
C GLY A 78 -0.24 17.27 6.89
N GLU A 79 -0.79 16.52 7.86
CA GLU A 79 -0.71 15.06 7.89
C GLU A 79 -2.09 14.41 8.05
N ALA A 80 -2.28 13.32 7.30
CA ALA A 80 -3.49 12.51 7.35
C ALA A 80 -3.13 11.02 7.44
N ILE A 81 -3.93 10.28 8.22
CA ILE A 81 -3.83 8.83 8.33
C ILE A 81 -5.10 8.23 7.74
N TYR A 82 -4.93 7.21 6.91
CA TYR A 82 -6.00 6.45 6.27
C TYR A 82 -5.90 4.98 6.68
N GLY A 83 -7.05 4.32 6.86
CA GLY A 83 -7.12 2.93 7.29
C GLY A 83 -8.12 2.10 6.49
N SER A 84 -7.76 0.86 6.14
CA SER A 84 -8.71 -0.15 5.66
C SER A 84 -9.41 -0.85 6.82
N ARG A 85 -10.54 -1.51 6.55
CA ARG A 85 -11.23 -2.40 7.50
C ARG A 85 -11.11 -3.86 7.12
N GLU A 86 -10.80 -4.11 5.86
CA GLU A 86 -10.78 -5.41 5.23
C GLU A 86 -9.47 -6.13 5.55
N ARG A 87 -9.61 -7.43 5.80
CA ARG A 87 -8.47 -8.34 5.93
C ARG A 87 -8.02 -8.76 4.54
N VAL A 88 -6.71 -8.78 4.33
CA VAL A 88 -6.11 -9.19 3.06
C VAL A 88 -5.15 -10.36 3.31
N GLN A 89 -5.18 -11.36 2.43
CA GLN A 89 -4.11 -12.36 2.33
C GLN A 89 -3.45 -12.22 0.97
N ALA A 90 -2.13 -12.02 0.95
CA ALA A 90 -1.38 -11.77 -0.28
C ALA A 90 -0.22 -12.76 -0.43
N GLY A 91 -0.04 -13.30 -1.62
CA GLY A 91 1.13 -14.08 -2.01
C GLY A 91 2.34 -13.22 -2.36
N ASP A 92 3.46 -13.87 -2.63
CA ASP A 92 4.70 -13.22 -3.06
C ASP A 92 4.49 -12.53 -4.42
N GLY A 93 5.04 -11.32 -4.58
CA GLY A 93 4.93 -10.54 -5.80
C GLY A 93 3.57 -9.88 -6.04
N VAL A 94 2.65 -9.89 -5.08
CA VAL A 94 1.40 -9.13 -5.19
C VAL A 94 1.71 -7.62 -5.11
N CYS A 95 1.40 -6.91 -6.19
CA CYS A 95 1.52 -5.45 -6.27
C CYS A 95 0.24 -4.75 -5.77
N PHE A 96 0.37 -3.52 -5.30
CA PHE A 96 -0.74 -2.64 -4.98
C PHE A 96 -0.42 -1.18 -5.31
N GLY A 97 -1.46 -0.39 -5.54
CA GLY A 97 -1.40 1.06 -5.70
C GLY A 97 -2.40 1.74 -4.79
N VAL A 98 -2.11 2.97 -4.37
CA VAL A 98 -3.01 3.79 -3.56
C VAL A 98 -3.29 5.05 -4.34
N TYR A 99 -4.56 5.45 -4.41
CA TYR A 99 -5.04 6.53 -5.25
C TYR A 99 -5.87 7.54 -4.44
N SER A 100 -5.74 8.82 -4.78
CA SER A 100 -6.64 9.89 -4.37
C SER A 100 -7.37 10.38 -5.62
N GLY A 101 -8.60 9.93 -5.83
CA GLY A 101 -9.26 10.09 -7.14
C GLY A 101 -8.50 9.34 -8.22
N GLU A 102 -8.04 10.05 -9.25
CA GLU A 102 -7.29 9.49 -10.38
C GLU A 102 -5.76 9.47 -10.15
N ASP A 103 -5.28 10.23 -9.16
CA ASP A 103 -3.86 10.38 -8.89
C ASP A 103 -3.33 9.21 -8.04
N LYS A 104 -2.37 8.46 -8.58
CA LYS A 104 -1.66 7.40 -7.84
C LYS A 104 -0.70 8.05 -6.84
N VAL A 105 -0.99 7.93 -5.55
CA VAL A 105 -0.18 8.53 -4.50
C VAL A 105 1.00 7.63 -4.06
N LEU A 106 0.79 6.32 -4.07
CA LEU A 106 1.76 5.33 -3.61
C LEU A 106 1.64 4.04 -4.42
N LYS A 107 2.76 3.36 -4.61
CA LYS A 107 2.81 2.00 -5.14
C LYS A 107 3.64 1.11 -4.22
N GLY A 108 3.29 -0.16 -4.15
CA GLY A 108 4.05 -1.13 -3.39
C GLY A 108 3.92 -2.55 -3.89
N ILE A 109 4.74 -3.42 -3.33
CA ILE A 109 4.79 -4.85 -3.64
C ILE A 109 5.15 -5.64 -2.39
N PHE A 110 4.48 -6.78 -2.20
CA PHE A 110 4.85 -7.75 -1.16
C PHE A 110 5.88 -8.72 -1.71
N ARG A 111 6.96 -8.92 -0.97
CA ARG A 111 8.04 -9.84 -1.30
C ARG A 111 8.26 -10.83 -0.18
N ARG A 112 8.58 -12.07 -0.51
CA ARG A 112 9.04 -13.07 0.44
C ARG A 112 10.50 -13.40 0.18
N GLU A 113 11.38 -13.05 1.11
CA GLU A 113 12.82 -13.30 1.08
C GLU A 113 13.19 -14.17 2.29
N GLU A 114 13.85 -15.31 2.08
CA GLU A 114 14.34 -16.18 3.18
C GLU A 114 13.30 -16.45 4.29
N GLN A 115 12.05 -16.77 3.90
CA GLN A 115 10.92 -17.00 4.82
C GLN A 115 10.38 -15.76 5.55
N LYS A 116 10.90 -14.57 5.25
CA LYS A 116 10.42 -13.29 5.79
C LYS A 116 9.65 -12.53 4.73
N TRP A 117 8.53 -11.97 5.15
CA TRP A 117 7.78 -11.03 4.32
C TRP A 117 8.37 -9.64 4.44
N LYS A 118 8.45 -8.96 3.30
CA LYS A 118 8.86 -7.58 3.12
C LYS A 118 7.78 -6.84 2.32
N MET A 119 7.55 -5.58 2.66
CA MET A 119 6.73 -4.68 1.87
C MET A 119 7.62 -3.56 1.35
N GLU A 120 7.73 -3.45 0.03
CA GLU A 120 8.46 -2.36 -0.60
C GLU A 120 7.45 -1.31 -1.06
N CYS A 121 7.71 -0.04 -0.74
CA CYS A 121 6.83 1.08 -1.11
C CYS A 121 7.61 2.20 -1.80
N LYS A 122 6.99 2.85 -2.77
CA LYS A 122 7.50 4.05 -3.42
C LYS A 122 6.38 5.08 -3.55
N CYS A 123 6.70 6.33 -3.23
CA CYS A 123 5.81 7.44 -3.55
C CYS A 123 5.64 7.51 -5.08
N ALA A 124 4.41 7.69 -5.54
CA ALA A 124 4.08 7.79 -6.95
C ALA A 124 3.62 9.20 -7.36
N LEU A 125 3.54 10.13 -6.40
CA LEU A 125 3.33 11.54 -6.68
C LEU A 125 4.57 12.12 -7.33
N GLU A 126 4.47 12.38 -8.63
CA GLU A 126 5.34 13.35 -9.28
C GLU A 126 4.86 14.73 -8.82
N THR A 127 5.74 15.53 -8.22
CA THR A 127 5.47 16.95 -8.04
C THR A 127 5.09 17.51 -9.41
N ARG A 128 3.96 18.22 -9.50
CA ARG A 128 3.56 18.94 -10.73
C ARG A 128 4.56 20.03 -11.15
N ASP A 129 5.68 20.16 -10.45
CA ASP A 129 6.87 20.86 -10.88
C ASP A 129 7.91 19.82 -11.29
N GLY A 130 8.19 19.72 -12.59
CA GLY A 130 9.13 18.79 -13.22
C GLY A 130 10.57 18.90 -12.69
N LYS A 131 10.79 18.46 -11.46
CA LYS A 131 12.09 18.36 -10.81
C LYS A 131 12.20 16.97 -10.21
N THR A 132 12.67 16.04 -11.02
CA THR A 132 13.29 14.81 -10.56
C THR A 132 14.44 15.18 -9.62
N VAL A 133 14.22 15.09 -8.32
CA VAL A 133 15.32 15.03 -7.36
C VAL A 133 15.64 13.56 -7.17
N GLY A 134 16.46 13.06 -8.09
CA GLY A 134 17.25 11.86 -7.86
C GLY A 134 18.10 12.06 -6.62
N ALA A 135 18.17 11.00 -5.81
CA ALA A 135 19.04 10.94 -4.66
C ALA A 135 20.50 11.03 -5.11
N GLU A 136 21.16 12.15 -4.81
CA GLU A 136 22.62 12.17 -4.73
C GLU A 136 23.00 11.85 -3.28
N ARG A 137 23.76 10.77 -3.12
CA ARG A 137 24.34 10.33 -1.85
C ARG A 137 25.48 11.31 -1.49
N ALA A 138 25.50 11.76 -0.24
CA ALA A 138 26.71 12.19 0.45
C ALA A 138 27.04 11.14 1.51
#